data_AF-A0A7I7NZG1-F1
#
_entry.id   AF-A0A7I7NZG1-F1
#
_cell.length_a   1.000
_cell.length_b   1.000
_cell.length_c   1.000
_cell.angle_alpha   90.00
_cell.angle_beta   90.00
_cell.angle_gamma   90.00
#
_symmetry.space_group_name_H-M   'P 1'
#
loop_
_entity.id
_entity.type
_entity.pdbx_description
1 polymer ?
#
loop_
_entity_poly.entity_id
_entity_poly.type
_entity_poly.pdbx_seq_one_letter_code
_entity_poly.pdbx_strand_id
1 'polypeptide(L)'
;MRQLMVILLILLASGCGGKEAGAPPVSPDKCKESDGPRPDTVQRAIASVPITVPGTTWVEIARGHAKKCRLYWVQIIPTIASESTGQQLLFFDHDRPLGPPTPNPKPYITVLPPSDDAIAVQYQWSKGNDQPCCPTGIGTVKFEIGPDGKLRAIGKIPNQ
;
A
#
# COMPACT_ATOMS: atom_id res chain seq x y z
N MET A 1 47.31 -41.12 -21.19
CA MET A 1 48.41 -40.25 -20.73
C MET A 1 47.78 -39.21 -19.82
N ARG A 2 47.86 -39.20 -18.47
CA ARG A 2 48.85 -39.63 -17.47
C ARG A 2 49.95 -38.59 -17.14
N GLN A 3 49.61 -37.66 -16.25
CA GLN A 3 50.39 -37.02 -15.16
C GLN A 3 49.35 -36.21 -14.33
N LEU A 4 49.06 -36.38 -13.03
CA LEU A 4 49.86 -36.52 -11.78
C LEU A 4 50.76 -35.30 -11.51
N MET A 5 50.33 -34.34 -10.65
CA MET A 5 50.54 -34.24 -9.17
C MET A 5 51.83 -33.43 -8.86
N VAL A 6 52.08 -32.67 -7.77
CA VAL A 6 51.62 -32.62 -6.35
C VAL A 6 51.70 -31.15 -5.79
N ILE A 7 51.29 -30.90 -4.53
CA ILE A 7 51.50 -29.66 -3.69
C ILE A 7 50.56 -28.47 -4.07
N LEU A 8 49.82 -27.74 -3.22
CA LEU A 8 49.57 -27.56 -1.76
C LEU A 8 50.43 -26.56 -0.96
N LEU A 9 49.87 -25.41 -0.53
CA LEU A 9 50.13 -24.61 0.72
C LEU A 9 49.50 -23.20 0.57
N ILE A 10 48.85 -22.48 1.52
CA ILE A 10 48.11 -22.67 2.79
C ILE A 10 47.53 -21.26 3.15
N LEU A 11 46.36 -21.20 3.80
CA LEU A 11 45.66 -20.14 4.60
C LEU A 11 46.20 -18.67 4.64
N LEU A 12 45.35 -17.62 4.67
CA LEU A 12 44.64 -17.14 5.87
C LEU A 12 43.63 -15.99 5.60
N ALA A 13 42.59 -15.89 6.45
CA ALA A 13 41.80 -14.70 6.86
C ALA A 13 41.10 -13.83 5.77
N SER A 14 39.87 -13.33 5.91
CA SER A 14 38.89 -13.38 7.00
C SER A 14 37.48 -13.46 6.38
N GLY A 15 36.65 -14.41 6.82
CA GLY A 15 35.25 -14.40 6.43
C GLY A 15 34.50 -13.30 7.20
N CYS A 16 34.13 -12.21 6.53
CA CYS A 16 33.10 -11.29 7.03
C CYS A 16 31.73 -11.98 6.98
N GLY A 17 31.53 -12.95 7.88
CA GLY A 17 30.25 -13.57 8.16
C GLY A 17 29.33 -12.58 8.86
N GLY A 18 28.91 -11.55 8.12
CA GLY A 18 27.83 -10.65 8.51
C GLY A 18 26.58 -11.49 8.70
N LYS A 19 26.32 -11.87 9.95
CA LYS A 19 25.15 -12.64 10.33
C LYS A 19 23.97 -11.67 10.28
N GLU A 20 23.43 -11.48 9.09
CA GLU A 20 22.17 -10.77 8.88
C GLU A 20 21.15 -11.39 9.84
N ALA A 21 20.78 -10.61 10.87
CA ALA A 21 19.72 -11.00 11.77
C ALA A 21 18.44 -10.95 10.94
N GLY A 22 18.06 -12.10 10.39
CA GLY A 22 16.89 -12.25 9.55
C GLY A 22 15.70 -11.58 10.23
N ALA A 23 14.98 -10.74 9.46
CA ALA A 23 13.89 -9.94 10.00
C ALA A 23 12.93 -10.82 10.82
N PRO A 24 12.48 -10.38 12.01
CA PRO A 24 11.60 -11.19 12.86
C PRO A 24 10.42 -11.74 12.05
N PRO A 25 10.04 -13.03 12.26
CA PRO A 25 8.99 -13.65 11.47
C PRO A 25 7.71 -12.82 11.59
N VAL A 26 7.15 -12.44 10.44
CA VAL A 26 5.88 -11.72 10.36
C VAL A 26 4.83 -12.59 11.06
N SER A 27 4.20 -12.05 12.10
CA SER A 27 3.16 -12.79 12.83
C SER A 27 2.02 -13.17 11.88
N PRO A 28 1.48 -14.39 11.96
CA PRO A 28 0.37 -14.80 11.11
C PRO A 28 -0.80 -13.83 11.22
N ASP A 29 -1.46 -13.61 10.09
CA ASP A 29 -2.68 -12.82 10.06
C ASP A 29 -3.77 -13.49 10.91
N LYS A 30 -4.56 -12.68 11.59
CA LYS A 30 -5.67 -13.10 12.46
C LYS A 30 -7.02 -12.76 11.88
N CYS A 31 -7.06 -11.95 10.82
CA CYS A 31 -8.29 -11.51 10.17
C CYS A 31 -8.74 -12.57 9.17
N LYS A 32 -10.03 -12.88 9.18
CA LYS A 32 -10.65 -13.73 8.16
C LYS A 32 -11.12 -12.85 7.00
N GLU A 33 -11.16 -13.41 5.81
CA GLU A 33 -11.77 -12.75 4.64
C GLU A 33 -13.24 -12.35 4.93
N SER A 34 -13.96 -13.16 5.71
CA SER A 34 -15.33 -12.89 6.16
C SER A 34 -15.50 -11.68 7.09
N ASP A 35 -14.42 -11.19 7.68
CA ASP A 35 -14.44 -10.06 8.61
C ASP A 35 -14.37 -8.71 7.84
N GLY A 36 -13.93 -8.76 6.57
CA GLY A 36 -13.81 -7.61 5.67
C GLY A 36 -15.04 -7.33 4.81
N PRO A 37 -14.96 -6.35 3.90
CA PRO A 37 -16.07 -5.99 3.02
C PRO A 37 -16.31 -7.04 1.95
N ARG A 38 -17.57 -7.45 1.79
CA ARG A 38 -17.98 -8.43 0.79
C ARG A 38 -17.78 -7.88 -0.63
N PRO A 39 -17.60 -8.75 -1.65
CA PRO A 39 -17.42 -8.32 -3.04
C PRO A 39 -18.52 -7.39 -3.55
N ASP A 40 -19.78 -7.63 -3.17
CA ASP A 40 -20.92 -6.80 -3.57
C ASP A 40 -20.88 -5.39 -2.94
N THR A 41 -20.40 -5.28 -1.71
CA THR A 41 -20.18 -4.00 -1.03
C THR A 41 -19.02 -3.23 -1.65
N VAL A 42 -17.90 -3.90 -1.95
CA VAL A 42 -16.77 -3.29 -2.64
C VAL A 42 -17.19 -2.78 -4.01
N GLN A 43 -17.88 -3.59 -4.81
CA GLN A 43 -18.34 -3.19 -6.15
C GLN A 43 -19.28 -1.96 -6.10
N ARG A 44 -20.21 -1.89 -5.14
CA ARG A 44 -21.05 -0.69 -4.93
C ARG A 44 -20.23 0.54 -4.51
N ALA A 45 -19.23 0.37 -3.64
CA ALA A 45 -18.36 1.46 -3.22
C ALA A 45 -17.53 2.00 -4.41
N ILE A 46 -16.97 1.11 -5.23
CA ILE A 46 -16.23 1.47 -6.45
C ILE A 46 -17.14 2.20 -7.45
N ALA A 47 -18.36 1.71 -7.68
CA ALA A 47 -19.33 2.35 -8.57
C ALA A 47 -19.80 3.75 -8.09
N SER A 48 -19.61 4.07 -6.79
CA SER A 48 -19.93 5.39 -6.25
C SER A 48 -18.83 6.45 -6.47
N VAL A 49 -17.63 6.04 -6.94
CA VAL A 49 -16.51 6.96 -7.18
C VAL A 49 -16.67 7.63 -8.55
N PRO A 50 -16.72 8.97 -8.64
CA PRO A 50 -16.80 9.66 -9.92
C PRO A 50 -15.67 9.27 -10.88
N ILE A 51 -16.01 9.02 -12.14
CA ILE A 51 -15.03 8.76 -13.20
C ILE A 51 -14.35 10.08 -13.56
N THR A 52 -13.02 10.15 -13.40
CA THR A 52 -12.22 11.35 -13.73
C THR A 52 -11.49 11.25 -15.07
N VAL A 53 -11.36 10.04 -15.63
CA VAL A 53 -10.75 9.79 -16.95
C VAL A 53 -11.85 9.30 -17.91
N PRO A 54 -12.27 10.11 -18.91
CA PRO A 54 -13.33 9.72 -19.83
C PRO A 54 -13.07 8.38 -20.54
N GLY A 55 -14.11 7.57 -20.69
CA GLY A 55 -14.02 6.24 -21.34
C GLY A 55 -13.42 5.12 -20.48
N THR A 56 -13.06 5.40 -19.22
CA THR A 56 -12.54 4.38 -18.28
C THR A 56 -13.62 3.86 -17.32
N THR A 57 -13.31 2.74 -16.67
CA THR A 57 -13.94 2.31 -15.43
C THR A 57 -12.89 2.19 -14.33
N TRP A 58 -13.32 2.19 -13.07
CA TRP A 58 -12.44 1.85 -11.94
C TRP A 58 -12.24 0.33 -11.85
N VAL A 59 -11.01 -0.10 -11.57
CA VAL A 59 -10.66 -1.49 -11.23
C VAL A 59 -9.90 -1.54 -9.90
N GLU A 60 -10.18 -2.56 -9.11
CA GLU A 60 -9.43 -2.89 -7.89
C GLU A 60 -8.06 -3.48 -8.25
N ILE A 61 -7.01 -2.95 -7.63
CA ILE A 61 -5.61 -3.38 -7.84
C ILE A 61 -4.94 -3.90 -6.58
N ALA A 62 -5.44 -3.54 -5.40
CA ALA A 62 -4.96 -4.03 -4.11
C ALA A 62 -6.02 -3.83 -3.02
N ARG A 63 -5.94 -4.63 -1.95
CA ARG A 63 -6.77 -4.49 -0.74
C ARG A 63 -6.01 -4.97 0.49
N GLY A 64 -6.49 -4.60 1.67
CA GLY A 64 -5.94 -5.06 2.94
C GLY A 64 -6.64 -4.44 4.15
N HIS A 65 -6.03 -4.55 5.32
CA HIS A 65 -6.61 -4.09 6.59
C HIS A 65 -5.57 -3.80 7.67
N ALA A 66 -6.02 -3.19 8.76
CA ALA A 66 -5.26 -3.06 10.00
C ALA A 66 -5.28 -4.39 10.78
N LYS A 67 -4.32 -4.62 11.69
CA LYS A 67 -4.15 -5.92 12.38
C LYS A 67 -5.30 -6.28 13.34
N LYS A 68 -6.12 -5.31 13.76
CA LYS A 68 -7.32 -5.51 14.60
C LYS A 68 -8.58 -5.84 13.79
N CYS A 69 -8.48 -6.13 12.49
CA CYS A 69 -9.57 -6.66 11.66
C CYS A 69 -10.84 -5.78 11.64
N ARG A 70 -10.68 -4.46 11.76
CA ARG A 70 -11.79 -3.49 11.75
C ARG A 70 -11.73 -2.57 10.55
N LEU A 71 -10.58 -1.92 10.34
CA LEU A 71 -10.37 -0.97 9.26
C LEU A 71 -9.78 -1.69 8.05
N TYR A 72 -10.56 -1.76 6.97
CA TYR A 72 -10.20 -2.33 5.68
C TYR A 72 -10.02 -1.23 4.64
N TRP A 73 -9.25 -1.52 3.60
CA TRP A 73 -9.06 -0.62 2.46
C TRP A 73 -9.04 -1.40 1.14
N VAL A 74 -9.48 -0.73 0.07
CA VAL A 74 -9.40 -1.17 -1.33
C VAL A 74 -8.79 -0.03 -2.15
N GLN A 75 -7.82 -0.32 -2.99
CA GLN A 75 -7.16 0.62 -3.89
C GLN A 75 -7.64 0.40 -5.32
N ILE A 76 -8.04 1.50 -5.97
CA ILE A 76 -8.55 1.49 -7.35
C ILE A 76 -7.77 2.44 -8.26
N ILE A 77 -7.70 2.06 -9.54
CA ILE A 77 -7.13 2.85 -10.63
C ILE A 77 -8.09 2.81 -11.84
N PRO A 78 -8.09 3.79 -12.75
CA PRO A 78 -8.82 3.71 -14.01
C PRO A 78 -8.24 2.62 -14.93
N THR A 79 -9.07 2.01 -15.77
CA THR A 79 -8.65 0.99 -16.76
C THR A 79 -7.63 1.47 -17.78
N ILE A 80 -7.56 2.79 -18.03
CA ILE A 80 -6.52 3.42 -18.83
C ILE A 80 -5.68 4.29 -17.88
N ALA A 81 -4.43 3.89 -17.66
CA ALA A 81 -3.56 4.52 -16.68
C ALA A 81 -2.11 4.69 -17.17
N SER A 82 -1.52 5.80 -16.74
CA SER A 82 -0.10 6.13 -16.74
C SER A 82 0.42 6.18 -15.29
N GLU A 83 1.73 6.34 -15.11
CA GLU A 83 2.37 6.56 -13.80
C GLU A 83 1.69 7.69 -12.99
N SER A 84 1.37 8.80 -13.67
CA SER A 84 0.73 9.99 -13.10
C SER A 84 -0.80 9.93 -13.02
N THR A 85 -1.43 8.79 -13.33
CA THR A 85 -2.89 8.67 -13.29
C THR A 85 -3.42 8.61 -11.85
N GLY A 86 -4.49 9.36 -11.59
CA GLY A 86 -5.12 9.43 -10.28
C GLY A 86 -5.72 8.09 -9.83
N GLN A 87 -5.25 7.60 -8.69
CA GLN A 87 -5.75 6.43 -7.98
C GLN A 87 -6.62 6.89 -6.81
N GLN A 88 -7.41 5.97 -6.25
CA GLN A 88 -8.22 6.25 -5.07
C GLN A 88 -8.12 5.10 -4.07
N LEU A 89 -8.18 5.42 -2.76
CA LEU A 89 -8.40 4.44 -1.71
C LEU A 89 -9.84 4.54 -1.23
N LEU A 90 -10.47 3.40 -0.97
CA LEU A 90 -11.77 3.29 -0.35
C LEU A 90 -11.62 2.57 0.98
N PHE A 91 -12.08 3.18 2.06
CA PHE A 91 -12.02 2.58 3.40
C PHE A 91 -13.34 1.97 3.81
N PHE A 92 -13.27 0.94 4.67
CA PHE A 92 -14.42 0.23 5.20
C PHE A 92 -14.23 -0.07 6.70
N ASP A 93 -15.31 -0.02 7.48
CA ASP A 93 -15.41 -0.60 8.83
C ASP A 93 -16.10 -1.95 8.69
N HIS A 94 -15.32 -3.02 8.63
CA HIS A 94 -15.76 -4.34 8.15
C HIS A 94 -16.47 -4.23 6.77
N ASP A 95 -17.75 -4.60 6.68
CA ASP A 95 -18.59 -4.49 5.49
C ASP A 95 -19.33 -3.15 5.32
N ARG A 96 -18.99 -2.12 6.12
CA ARG A 96 -19.59 -0.78 5.98
C ARG A 96 -18.63 0.16 5.23
N PRO A 97 -18.97 0.68 4.04
CA PRO A 97 -18.13 1.64 3.34
C PRO A 97 -18.06 2.96 4.13
N LEU A 98 -16.84 3.47 4.27
CA LEU A 98 -16.53 4.79 4.83
C LEU A 98 -16.22 5.83 3.73
N GLY A 99 -15.96 5.36 2.51
CA GLY A 99 -15.65 6.18 1.35
C GLY A 99 -14.16 6.51 1.22
N PRO A 100 -13.80 7.41 0.29
CA PRO A 100 -12.42 7.81 0.06
C PRO A 100 -11.90 8.83 1.09
N PRO A 101 -10.58 8.87 1.35
CA PRO A 101 -9.97 9.86 2.22
C PRO A 101 -9.89 11.26 1.58
N THR A 102 -9.99 11.35 0.25
CA THR A 102 -9.85 12.59 -0.52
C THR A 102 -10.96 12.68 -1.58
N PRO A 103 -11.53 13.88 -1.83
CA PRO A 103 -12.61 14.03 -2.81
C PRO A 103 -12.12 13.74 -4.24
N ASN A 104 -10.89 14.12 -4.54
CA ASN A 104 -10.24 13.87 -5.82
C ASN A 104 -9.25 12.69 -5.71
N PRO A 105 -9.16 11.81 -6.72
CA PRO A 105 -8.09 10.82 -6.85
C PRO A 105 -6.70 11.47 -6.86
N LYS A 106 -5.67 10.75 -6.42
CA LYS A 106 -4.26 11.18 -6.45
C LYS A 106 -3.35 10.11 -7.05
N PRO A 107 -2.31 10.45 -7.81
CA PRO A 107 -1.35 9.47 -8.28
C PRO A 107 -0.44 8.98 -7.14
N TYR A 108 0.35 7.94 -7.43
CA TYR A 108 1.43 7.46 -6.55
C TYR A 108 1.01 7.21 -5.09
N ILE A 109 -0.11 6.49 -4.91
CA ILE A 109 -0.61 6.10 -3.58
C ILE A 109 0.03 4.77 -3.18
N THR A 110 0.71 4.75 -2.04
CA THR A 110 1.28 3.52 -1.47
C THR A 110 0.73 3.32 -0.06
N VAL A 111 0.03 2.21 0.15
CA VAL A 111 -0.33 1.77 1.51
C VAL A 111 0.89 1.12 2.16
N LEU A 112 1.27 1.60 3.35
CA LEU A 112 2.41 1.10 4.11
C LEU A 112 2.01 -0.11 4.96
N PRO A 113 2.99 -0.90 5.47
CA PRO A 113 2.70 -2.08 6.29
C PRO A 113 1.72 -1.79 7.45
N PRO A 114 0.79 -2.71 7.73
CA PRO A 114 -0.34 -2.43 8.62
C PRO A 114 0.09 -2.20 10.06
N SER A 115 -0.56 -1.23 10.71
CA SER A 115 -0.54 -1.08 12.16
C SER A 115 -1.80 -1.68 12.79
N ASP A 116 -1.94 -1.55 14.10
CA ASP A 116 -2.98 -2.23 14.86
C ASP A 116 -4.40 -1.77 14.47
N ASP A 117 -4.67 -0.48 14.53
CA ASP A 117 -5.97 0.16 14.28
C ASP A 117 -5.96 1.17 13.12
N ALA A 118 -4.77 1.58 12.66
CA ALA A 118 -4.62 2.57 11.61
C ALA A 118 -3.93 2.04 10.34
N ILE A 119 -4.33 2.60 9.21
CA ILE A 119 -3.68 2.41 7.90
C ILE A 119 -2.80 3.62 7.62
N ALA A 120 -1.50 3.43 7.45
CA ALA A 120 -0.60 4.48 7.03
C ALA A 120 -0.54 4.52 5.50
N VAL A 121 -0.79 5.68 4.90
CA VAL A 121 -0.77 5.90 3.45
C VAL A 121 0.29 6.94 3.13
N GLN A 122 1.21 6.58 2.26
CA GLN A 122 2.13 7.49 1.62
C GLN A 122 1.51 8.02 0.32
N TYR A 123 1.53 9.34 0.16
CA TYR A 123 1.18 10.03 -1.07
C TYR A 123 2.45 10.63 -1.66
N GLN A 124 2.62 10.52 -2.97
CA GLN A 124 3.67 11.25 -3.70
C GLN A 124 3.05 12.17 -4.77
N TRP A 125 3.80 13.19 -5.20
CA TRP A 125 3.36 14.14 -6.22
C TRP A 125 4.55 14.84 -6.88
N SER A 126 4.40 15.22 -8.15
CA SER A 126 5.42 15.99 -8.88
C SER A 126 5.57 17.41 -8.31
N LYS A 127 6.81 17.87 -8.18
CA LYS A 127 7.18 19.26 -7.90
C LYS A 127 7.97 19.83 -9.08
N GLY A 128 7.73 21.09 -9.42
CA GLY A 128 8.48 21.77 -10.49
C GLY A 128 8.46 20.98 -11.81
N ASN A 129 9.62 20.49 -12.24
CA ASN A 129 9.83 19.78 -13.50
C ASN A 129 10.04 18.26 -13.32
N ASP A 130 9.62 17.68 -12.19
CA ASP A 130 9.68 16.24 -11.93
C ASP A 130 9.03 15.44 -13.07
N GLN A 131 9.71 14.39 -13.53
CA GLN A 131 9.17 13.46 -14.52
C GLN A 131 8.14 12.51 -13.87
N PRO A 132 7.15 11.99 -14.62
CA PRO A 132 6.12 11.10 -14.08
C PRO A 132 6.65 9.87 -13.33
N CYS A 133 7.75 9.27 -13.79
CA CYS A 133 8.38 8.12 -13.11
C CYS A 133 8.83 8.40 -11.67
N CYS A 134 9.07 9.68 -11.37
CA CYS A 134 10.06 10.09 -10.39
C CYS A 134 9.64 11.35 -9.59
N PRO A 135 8.43 11.39 -8.99
CA PRO A 135 7.97 12.52 -8.17
C PRO A 135 8.80 12.68 -6.88
N THR A 136 9.15 13.93 -6.54
CA THR A 136 9.93 14.29 -5.34
C THR A 136 9.07 14.88 -4.21
N GLY A 137 7.80 15.16 -4.46
CA GLY A 137 6.80 15.38 -3.43
C GLY A 137 6.43 14.08 -2.76
N ILE A 138 6.52 14.03 -1.42
CA ILE A 138 6.22 12.86 -0.62
C ILE A 138 5.69 13.29 0.75
N GLY A 139 4.73 12.53 1.28
CA GLY A 139 4.23 12.69 2.64
C GLY A 139 3.39 11.50 3.07
N THR A 140 3.26 11.29 4.38
CA THR A 140 2.51 10.17 4.95
C THR A 140 1.46 10.68 5.91
N VAL A 141 0.27 10.09 5.87
CA VAL A 141 -0.81 10.30 6.85
C VAL A 141 -1.37 8.95 7.29
N LYS A 142 -1.85 8.87 8.53
CA LYS A 142 -2.55 7.67 9.02
C LYS A 142 -4.05 7.91 8.99
N PHE A 143 -4.80 6.87 8.66
CA PHE A 143 -6.25 6.83 8.76
C PHE A 143 -6.67 5.80 9.80
N GLU A 144 -7.64 6.17 10.63
CA GLU A 144 -8.29 5.31 11.62
C GLU A 144 -9.82 5.46 11.51
N ILE A 145 -10.55 4.69 12.31
CA ILE A 145 -11.98 4.92 12.52
C ILE A 145 -12.15 5.67 13.85
N GLY A 146 -12.65 6.90 13.77
CA GLY A 146 -12.86 7.76 14.93
C GLY A 146 -13.95 7.23 15.88
N PRO A 147 -14.11 7.88 17.06
CA PRO A 147 -15.14 7.50 18.04
C PRO A 147 -16.58 7.69 17.52
N ASP A 148 -16.77 8.51 16.49
CA ASP A 148 -18.05 8.68 15.78
C ASP A 148 -18.30 7.63 14.69
N GLY A 149 -17.40 6.64 14.54
CA GLY A 149 -17.51 5.59 13.53
C GLY A 149 -17.19 6.05 12.11
N LYS A 150 -16.57 7.22 11.91
CA LYS A 150 -16.17 7.71 10.58
C LYS A 150 -14.68 7.56 10.34
N LEU A 151 -14.28 7.58 9.06
CA LEU A 151 -12.88 7.67 8.68
C LEU A 151 -12.28 8.98 9.18
N ARG A 152 -11.16 8.90 9.90
CA ARG A 152 -10.46 10.05 10.47
C ARG A 152 -8.99 10.05 10.06
N ALA A 153 -8.52 11.15 9.49
CA ALA A 153 -7.09 11.38 9.26
C ALA A 153 -6.41 11.81 10.56
N ILE A 154 -5.31 11.13 10.91
CA ILE A 154 -4.43 11.50 12.02
C ILE A 154 -3.36 12.45 11.45
N GLY A 155 -3.70 13.74 11.40
CA GLY A 155 -2.87 14.79 10.78
C GLY A 155 -3.44 15.28 9.46
N LYS A 156 -2.70 16.15 8.78
CA LYS A 156 -3.09 16.68 7.46
C LYS A 156 -2.78 15.64 6.37
N ILE A 157 -3.71 15.44 5.44
CA ILE A 157 -3.41 14.69 4.22
C ILE A 157 -2.42 15.53 3.38
N PRO A 158 -1.31 14.98 2.90
CA PRO A 158 -0.35 15.72 2.07
C PRO A 158 -0.99 16.23 0.77
N ASN A 159 -0.52 17.40 0.32
CA ASN A 159 -0.84 17.98 -0.99
C ASN A 159 -2.34 17.94 -1.33
N GLN A 160 -3.19 18.41 -0.40
CA GLN A 160 -4.59 18.75 -0.65
C GLN A 160 -4.69 20.11 -1.36
#